data_AF-A0A970XK64-F1
#
_entry.id   AF-A0A970XK64-F1
#
_cell.length_a   1.000
_cell.length_b   1.000
_cell.length_c   1.000
_cell.angle_alpha   90.00
_cell.angle_beta   90.00
_cell.angle_gamma   90.00
#
_symmetry.space_group_name_H-M   'P 1'
#
loop_
_entity.id
_entity.type
_entity.pdbx_description
1 polymer ?
#
loop_
_entity_poly.entity_id
_entity_poly.type
_entity_poly.pdbx_seq_one_letter_code
_entity_poly.pdbx_strand_id
1 'polypeptide(L)'
;MREYETTEKDAKRIREIWEACFDDTKAFGDWFFTHRYTPAQTLAFRENGDILSNLQMIPYRVRLRGRELASWFIVGAATLPEARNRGHMAALLKASFARMREAGVTLSHLYPFQYDFYRRFGYEVCSERLLARLSPSDILGSRVMREAAGWPVHVTEIEAQADLDALKGCYDAFVSDLDGWVVRDGRSFELRLMEHALENGGGLAVRRNGEIRAYALYALQDKKVVCPETVYVHSLDLYALIWHLARRFSQMETIEFATPVSDTLRHRLKDGRARFFIEPFDMMRIVDLKALLEALCFPQGVKGAWVLEIRDPHAPWNDGRFLVRVDEGRASVESTASPACFTLSIDAMAQIVCGLVPPLSMARCRRLRYGEYSRLLQFEEAFPASVPYIFEMY
;
A
#
# COMPACT_ATOMS: atom_id res chain seq x y z
N MET A 1 -16.21 -19.78 11.87
CA MET A 1 -15.52 -18.54 12.30
C MET A 1 -14.90 -18.61 13.68
N ARG A 2 -15.59 -19.09 14.72
CA ARG A 2 -14.97 -19.30 16.05
C ARG A 2 -13.74 -20.21 16.04
N GLU A 3 -13.63 -21.05 15.01
CA GLU A 3 -12.53 -22.01 14.82
C GLU A 3 -11.14 -21.36 14.73
N TYR A 4 -11.01 -20.19 14.13
CA TYR A 4 -9.71 -19.52 13.92
C TYR A 4 -9.46 -18.36 14.87
N GLU A 5 -10.38 -18.08 15.79
CA GLU A 5 -10.24 -16.99 16.73
C GLU A 5 -9.08 -17.24 17.69
N THR A 6 -8.40 -16.15 18.05
CA THR A 6 -7.31 -16.18 19.02
C THR A 6 -7.69 -15.43 20.29
N THR A 7 -6.99 -15.76 21.36
CA THR A 7 -7.13 -15.17 22.68
C THR A 7 -5.77 -14.72 23.19
N GLU A 8 -5.73 -13.97 24.30
CA GLU A 8 -4.47 -13.56 24.93
C GLU A 8 -3.53 -14.74 25.25
N LYS A 9 -4.09 -15.94 25.50
CA LYS A 9 -3.30 -17.15 25.78
C LYS A 9 -2.47 -17.62 24.59
N ASP A 10 -2.85 -17.21 23.37
CA ASP A 10 -2.21 -17.61 22.13
C ASP A 10 -1.01 -16.73 21.75
N ALA A 11 -0.90 -15.53 22.34
CA ALA A 11 0.08 -14.52 21.96
C ALA A 11 1.52 -15.04 21.99
N LYS A 12 1.87 -15.79 23.05
CA LYS A 12 3.20 -16.40 23.17
C LYS A 12 3.50 -17.35 22.01
N ARG A 13 2.56 -18.25 21.69
CA ARG A 13 2.76 -19.25 20.62
C ARG A 13 2.81 -18.59 19.24
N ILE A 14 1.99 -17.57 19.01
CA ILE A 14 1.99 -16.79 17.75
C ILE A 14 3.34 -16.09 17.57
N ARG A 15 3.90 -15.52 18.64
CA ARG A 15 5.22 -14.90 18.62
C ARG A 15 6.34 -15.90 18.35
N GLU A 16 6.31 -17.08 18.96
CA GLU A 16 7.27 -18.15 18.65
C GLU A 16 7.24 -18.54 17.16
N ILE A 17 6.05 -18.60 16.56
CA ILE A 17 5.89 -18.88 15.13
C ILE A 17 6.42 -17.74 14.27
N TRP A 18 6.21 -16.48 14.68
CA TRP A 18 6.79 -15.30 14.01
C TRP A 18 8.32 -15.41 13.98
N GLU A 19 8.94 -15.58 15.15
CA GLU A 19 10.39 -15.69 15.32
C GLU A 19 11.00 -16.88 14.55
N ALA A 20 10.22 -17.94 14.30
CA ALA A 20 10.64 -19.07 13.48
C ALA A 20 10.49 -18.84 11.96
N CYS A 21 9.66 -17.87 11.54
CA CYS A 21 9.35 -17.63 10.13
C CYS A 21 10.04 -16.41 9.52
N PHE A 22 10.40 -15.41 10.34
CA PHE A 22 10.94 -14.14 9.91
C PHE A 22 12.31 -13.88 10.55
N ASP A 23 13.23 -13.26 9.81
CA ASP A 23 14.58 -12.91 10.27
C ASP A 23 14.61 -11.50 10.87
N ASP A 24 13.61 -11.20 11.71
CA ASP A 24 13.47 -9.89 12.33
C ASP A 24 14.30 -9.78 13.60
N THR A 25 14.73 -8.54 13.91
CA THR A 25 15.39 -8.30 15.18
C THR A 25 14.42 -8.50 16.35
N LYS A 26 14.94 -8.96 17.50
CA LYS A 26 14.15 -9.06 18.73
C LYS A 26 13.48 -7.73 19.10
N ALA A 27 14.17 -6.61 18.87
CA ALA A 27 13.65 -5.27 19.18
C ALA A 27 12.42 -4.92 18.33
N PHE A 28 12.45 -5.25 17.03
CA PHE A 28 11.30 -5.11 16.14
C PHE A 28 10.15 -6.02 16.56
N GLY A 29 10.42 -7.30 16.86
CA GLY A 29 9.40 -8.23 17.36
C GLY A 29 8.74 -7.74 18.66
N ASP A 30 9.52 -7.28 19.63
CA ASP A 30 9.00 -6.69 20.88
C ASP A 30 8.10 -5.47 20.58
N TRP A 31 8.55 -4.58 19.70
CA TRP A 31 7.78 -3.43 19.28
C TRP A 31 6.46 -3.83 18.61
N PHE A 32 6.50 -4.72 17.62
CA PHE A 32 5.33 -5.15 16.87
C PHE A 32 4.27 -5.78 17.79
N PHE A 33 4.69 -6.72 18.64
CA PHE A 33 3.77 -7.40 19.56
C PHE A 33 3.22 -6.49 20.67
N THR A 34 3.89 -5.39 20.95
CA THR A 34 3.41 -4.37 21.91
C THR A 34 2.46 -3.37 21.26
N HIS A 35 2.71 -2.97 20.01
CA HIS A 35 2.06 -1.80 19.40
C HIS A 35 1.04 -2.15 18.32
N ARG A 36 1.15 -3.31 17.68
CA ARG A 36 0.38 -3.70 16.48
C ARG A 36 -0.44 -4.96 16.70
N TYR A 37 0.07 -5.92 17.47
CA TYR A 37 -0.60 -7.19 17.73
C TYR A 37 -1.82 -7.03 18.64
N THR A 38 -2.93 -7.66 18.25
CA THR A 38 -4.05 -7.94 19.15
C THR A 38 -4.66 -9.31 18.80
N PRO A 39 -5.14 -10.10 19.78
CA PRO A 39 -5.81 -11.36 19.46
C PRO A 39 -7.09 -11.17 18.63
N ALA A 40 -7.84 -10.09 18.87
CA ALA A 40 -9.06 -9.77 18.12
C ALA A 40 -8.81 -9.60 16.61
N GLN A 41 -7.63 -9.13 16.23
CA GLN A 41 -7.19 -8.95 14.84
C GLN A 41 -6.27 -10.08 14.36
N THR A 42 -6.26 -11.23 15.01
CA THR A 42 -5.40 -12.35 14.63
C THR A 42 -6.22 -13.62 14.42
N LEU A 43 -5.94 -14.32 13.33
CA LEU A 43 -6.48 -15.65 13.06
C LEU A 43 -5.37 -16.70 13.18
N ALA A 44 -5.69 -17.87 13.74
CA ALA A 44 -4.76 -18.99 13.90
C ALA A 44 -5.38 -20.31 13.46
N PHE A 45 -4.61 -21.12 12.74
CA PHE A 45 -4.96 -22.48 12.35
C PHE A 45 -4.37 -23.46 13.36
N ARG A 46 -5.19 -24.39 13.84
CA ARG A 46 -4.80 -25.38 14.86
C ARG A 46 -4.90 -26.80 14.37
N GLU A 47 -3.94 -27.62 14.78
CA GLU A 47 -3.97 -29.06 14.60
C GLU A 47 -3.65 -29.70 15.95
N ASN A 48 -4.49 -30.63 16.42
CA ASN A 48 -4.33 -31.30 17.72
C ASN A 48 -4.17 -30.34 18.92
N GLY A 49 -4.77 -29.13 18.84
CA GLY A 49 -4.72 -28.11 19.88
C GLY A 49 -3.54 -27.14 19.81
N ASP A 50 -2.52 -27.39 18.98
CA ASP A 50 -1.39 -26.47 18.77
C ASP A 50 -1.62 -25.53 17.58
N ILE A 51 -1.08 -24.31 17.65
CA ILE A 51 -1.10 -23.36 16.53
C ILE A 51 0.06 -23.68 15.60
N LEU A 52 -0.24 -23.88 14.32
CA LEU A 52 0.78 -24.15 13.30
C LEU A 52 0.90 -23.04 12.26
N SER A 53 -0.11 -22.17 12.17
CA SER A 53 -0.16 -21.07 11.22
C SER A 53 -1.00 -19.93 11.78
N ASN A 54 -0.65 -18.70 11.47
CA ASN A 54 -1.41 -17.52 11.86
C ASN A 54 -1.26 -16.38 10.84
N LEU A 55 -2.16 -15.40 10.92
CA LEU A 55 -2.03 -14.10 10.27
C LEU A 55 -2.68 -13.02 11.13
N GLN A 56 -2.21 -11.79 11.00
CA GLN A 56 -2.81 -10.60 11.59
C GLN A 56 -3.54 -9.78 10.52
N MET A 57 -4.57 -9.04 10.93
CA MET A 57 -5.39 -8.16 10.12
C MET A 57 -5.34 -6.75 10.70
N ILE A 58 -4.27 -6.01 10.44
CA ILE A 58 -4.06 -4.70 11.06
C ILE A 58 -5.04 -3.68 10.47
N PRO A 59 -5.90 -3.04 11.27
CA PRO A 59 -6.88 -2.09 10.76
C PRO A 59 -6.23 -0.76 10.36
N TYR A 60 -6.56 -0.30 9.16
CA TYR A 60 -6.20 0.99 8.61
C TYR A 60 -7.41 1.70 8.00
N ARG A 61 -7.26 2.99 7.76
CA ARG A 61 -8.13 3.76 6.88
C ARG A 61 -7.32 4.20 5.67
N VAL A 62 -7.85 4.00 4.48
CA VAL A 62 -7.22 4.40 3.21
C VAL A 62 -8.11 5.40 2.50
N ARG A 63 -7.52 6.40 1.84
CA ARG A 63 -8.26 7.28 0.94
C ARG A 63 -8.18 6.71 -0.46
N LEU A 64 -9.31 6.25 -0.99
CA LEU A 64 -9.43 5.71 -2.34
C LEU A 64 -10.58 6.38 -3.10
N ARG A 65 -10.33 6.89 -4.31
CA ARG A 65 -11.28 7.62 -5.17
C ARG A 65 -12.10 8.64 -4.39
N GLY A 66 -11.40 9.50 -3.66
CA GLY A 66 -11.99 10.61 -2.90
C GLY A 66 -12.73 10.21 -1.63
N ARG A 67 -12.67 8.95 -1.20
CA ARG A 67 -13.39 8.43 -0.03
C ARG A 67 -12.45 7.75 0.93
N GLU A 68 -12.67 7.97 2.22
CA GLU A 68 -11.96 7.25 3.27
C GLU A 68 -12.68 5.93 3.57
N LEU A 69 -11.96 4.82 3.38
CA LEU A 69 -12.46 3.45 3.49
C LEU A 69 -11.68 2.68 4.55
N ALA A 70 -12.36 1.78 5.26
CA ALA A 70 -11.68 0.82 6.10
C ALA A 70 -10.93 -0.20 5.22
N SER A 71 -9.68 -0.47 5.58
CA SER A 71 -8.86 -1.50 4.94
C SER A 71 -8.07 -2.24 6.00
N TRP A 72 -8.10 -3.57 5.98
CA TRP A 72 -7.31 -4.37 6.91
C TRP A 72 -6.09 -4.97 6.21
N PHE A 73 -4.91 -4.82 6.80
CA PHE A 73 -3.66 -5.25 6.22
C PHE A 73 -3.32 -6.65 6.73
N ILE A 74 -3.12 -7.61 5.82
CA ILE A 74 -2.61 -8.92 6.20
C ILE A 74 -1.12 -8.79 6.49
N VAL A 75 -0.75 -9.09 7.74
CA VAL A 75 0.63 -9.04 8.24
C VAL A 75 0.96 -10.34 8.97
N GLY A 76 2.24 -10.69 9.04
CA GLY A 76 2.73 -11.86 9.78
C GLY A 76 2.06 -13.16 9.36
N ALA A 77 1.82 -13.31 8.04
CA ALA A 77 1.26 -14.52 7.47
C ALA A 77 2.27 -15.68 7.59
N ALA A 78 2.28 -16.32 8.75
CA ALA A 78 3.29 -17.27 9.17
C ALA A 78 2.75 -18.71 9.18
N THR A 79 3.56 -19.65 8.72
CA THR A 79 3.31 -21.09 8.82
C THR A 79 4.61 -21.78 9.15
N LEU A 80 4.63 -22.55 10.25
CA LEU A 80 5.80 -23.32 10.66
C LEU A 80 6.31 -24.18 9.49
N PRO A 81 7.64 -24.25 9.26
CA PRO A 81 8.21 -24.98 8.12
C PRO A 81 7.65 -26.38 7.91
N GLU A 82 7.52 -27.16 8.98
CA GLU A 82 7.00 -28.54 9.01
C GLU A 82 5.50 -28.65 8.65
N ALA A 83 4.75 -27.55 8.77
CA ALA A 83 3.32 -27.47 8.50
C ALA A 83 2.99 -26.81 7.13
N ARG A 84 4.00 -26.42 6.35
CA ARG A 84 3.82 -25.81 5.02
C ARG A 84 3.25 -26.81 4.02
N ASN A 85 2.65 -26.29 2.94
CA ASN A 85 2.02 -27.05 1.84
C ASN A 85 0.82 -27.92 2.24
N ARG A 86 0.23 -27.70 3.42
CA ARG A 86 -0.98 -28.39 3.90
C ARG A 86 -2.26 -27.56 3.79
N GLY A 87 -2.19 -26.35 3.24
CA GLY A 87 -3.35 -25.48 3.01
C GLY A 87 -3.77 -24.59 4.20
N HIS A 88 -3.02 -24.57 5.32
CA HIS A 88 -3.38 -23.78 6.51
C HIS A 88 -3.54 -22.28 6.22
N MET A 89 -2.54 -21.65 5.60
CA MET A 89 -2.60 -20.23 5.23
C MET A 89 -3.74 -19.94 4.23
N ALA A 90 -4.02 -20.87 3.32
CA ALA A 90 -5.13 -20.74 2.38
C ALA A 90 -6.49 -20.71 3.10
N ALA A 91 -6.65 -21.52 4.15
CA ALA A 91 -7.85 -21.50 4.99
C ALA A 91 -7.97 -20.17 5.78
N LEU A 92 -6.86 -19.70 6.36
CA LEU A 92 -6.82 -18.45 7.10
C LEU A 92 -7.14 -17.23 6.23
N LEU A 93 -6.61 -17.15 5.00
CA LEU A 93 -6.92 -16.06 4.07
C LEU A 93 -8.41 -16.05 3.67
N LYS A 94 -9.02 -17.22 3.42
CA LYS A 94 -10.47 -17.28 3.13
C LYS A 94 -11.30 -16.85 4.34
N ALA A 95 -10.90 -17.27 5.53
CA ALA A 95 -11.56 -16.87 6.77
C ALA A 95 -11.41 -15.36 7.05
N SER A 96 -10.26 -14.76 6.71
CA SER A 96 -10.05 -13.33 6.89
C SER A 96 -10.98 -12.50 6.01
N PHE A 97 -11.26 -12.92 4.77
CA PHE A 97 -12.22 -12.23 3.90
C PHE A 97 -13.63 -12.20 4.49
N ALA A 98 -14.09 -13.33 5.05
CA ALA A 98 -15.38 -13.40 5.72
C ALA A 98 -15.42 -12.48 6.95
N ARG A 99 -14.37 -12.52 7.78
CA ARG A 99 -14.24 -11.67 8.97
C ARG A 99 -14.24 -10.18 8.62
N MET A 100 -13.48 -9.79 7.60
CA MET A 100 -13.43 -8.40 7.12
C MET A 100 -14.81 -7.93 6.63
N ARG A 101 -15.48 -8.75 5.83
CA ARG A 101 -16.82 -8.43 5.33
C ARG A 101 -17.83 -8.22 6.46
N GLU A 102 -17.84 -9.09 7.45
CA GLU A 102 -18.73 -8.95 8.61
C GLU A 102 -18.45 -7.70 9.44
N ALA A 103 -17.20 -7.26 9.48
CA ALA A 103 -16.79 -6.00 10.08
C ALA A 103 -17.10 -4.77 9.18
N GLY A 104 -17.70 -4.95 8.01
CA GLY A 104 -17.98 -3.89 7.04
C GLY A 104 -16.75 -3.35 6.31
N VAL A 105 -15.64 -4.11 6.32
CA VAL A 105 -14.39 -3.74 5.65
C VAL A 105 -14.45 -4.19 4.19
N THR A 106 -14.22 -3.25 3.28
CA THR A 106 -14.40 -3.47 1.84
C THR A 106 -13.09 -3.78 1.11
N LEU A 107 -11.95 -3.49 1.73
CA LEU A 107 -10.62 -3.64 1.15
C LEU A 107 -9.68 -4.40 2.08
N SER A 108 -8.75 -5.13 1.48
CA SER A 108 -7.61 -5.73 2.16
C SER A 108 -6.34 -5.42 1.39
N HIS A 109 -5.26 -5.13 2.12
CA HIS A 109 -3.94 -4.89 1.54
C HIS A 109 -2.90 -5.82 2.15
N LEU A 110 -1.78 -6.02 1.46
CA LEU A 110 -0.61 -6.70 1.98
C LEU A 110 0.64 -6.30 1.20
N TYR A 111 1.79 -6.47 1.84
CA TYR A 111 3.08 -6.47 1.17
C TYR A 111 3.49 -7.93 0.91
N PRO A 112 3.59 -8.38 -0.36
CA PRO A 112 3.69 -9.80 -0.68
C PRO A 112 5.13 -10.34 -0.59
N PHE A 113 5.35 -11.41 0.18
CA PHE A 113 6.59 -12.20 0.05
C PHE A 113 6.63 -13.00 -1.28
N GLN A 114 5.48 -13.39 -1.82
CA GLN A 114 5.32 -14.10 -3.09
C GLN A 114 4.02 -13.70 -3.80
N TYR A 115 4.12 -12.90 -4.87
CA TYR A 115 2.98 -12.40 -5.64
C TYR A 115 2.02 -13.51 -6.10
N ASP A 116 2.54 -14.57 -6.71
CA ASP A 116 1.71 -15.64 -7.29
C ASP A 116 0.94 -16.43 -6.23
N PHE A 117 1.42 -16.47 -4.99
CA PHE A 117 0.69 -17.06 -3.88
C PHE A 117 -0.60 -16.29 -3.61
N TYR A 118 -0.50 -14.96 -3.45
CA TYR A 118 -1.63 -14.10 -3.11
C TYR A 118 -2.56 -13.83 -4.30
N ARG A 119 -2.05 -13.83 -5.54
CA ARG A 119 -2.87 -13.74 -6.75
C ARG A 119 -3.93 -14.83 -6.84
N ARG A 120 -3.59 -16.06 -6.42
CA ARG A 120 -4.57 -17.15 -6.35
C ARG A 120 -5.74 -16.82 -5.44
N PHE A 121 -5.52 -15.99 -4.42
CA PHE A 121 -6.54 -15.50 -3.50
C PHE A 121 -7.11 -14.15 -3.91
N GLY A 122 -7.01 -13.74 -5.18
CA GLY A 122 -7.61 -12.53 -5.75
C GLY A 122 -7.04 -11.20 -5.25
N TYR A 123 -5.84 -11.22 -4.67
CA TYR A 123 -5.03 -10.00 -4.54
C TYR A 123 -4.35 -9.69 -5.87
N GLU A 124 -4.04 -8.42 -6.11
CA GLU A 124 -3.18 -8.01 -7.22
C GLU A 124 -2.39 -6.76 -6.88
N VAL A 125 -1.25 -6.56 -7.55
CA VAL A 125 -0.47 -5.31 -7.47
C VAL A 125 -1.38 -4.12 -7.74
N CYS A 126 -1.51 -3.24 -6.77
CA CYS A 126 -2.40 -2.08 -6.86
C CYS A 126 -1.71 -0.74 -6.56
N SER A 127 -0.43 -0.74 -6.23
CA SER A 127 0.43 0.44 -6.33
C SER A 127 1.80 0.10 -6.93
N GLU A 128 2.41 1.12 -7.51
CA GLU A 128 3.78 1.09 -8.01
C GLU A 128 4.52 2.33 -7.50
N ARG A 129 5.82 2.20 -7.28
CA ARG A 129 6.68 3.30 -6.90
C ARG A 129 7.84 3.46 -7.86
N LEU A 130 8.28 4.70 -8.06
CA LEU A 130 9.54 4.98 -8.76
C LEU A 130 10.67 4.93 -7.74
N LEU A 131 11.38 3.80 -7.71
CA LEU A 131 12.53 3.55 -6.86
C LEU A 131 13.80 4.12 -7.49
N ALA A 132 14.47 5.02 -6.77
CA ALA A 132 15.76 5.59 -7.14
C ALA A 132 16.88 4.90 -6.34
N ARG A 133 17.96 4.50 -7.02
CA ARG A 133 19.19 3.97 -6.41
C ARG A 133 20.37 4.79 -6.92
N LEU A 134 20.85 5.72 -6.11
CA LEU A 134 21.87 6.70 -6.50
C LEU A 134 23.05 6.61 -5.55
N SER A 135 24.28 6.73 -6.05
CA SER A 135 25.42 6.98 -5.17
C SER A 135 25.40 8.44 -4.68
N PRO A 136 26.02 8.75 -3.53
CA PRO A 136 26.22 10.14 -3.11
C PRO A 136 26.90 11.00 -4.18
N SER A 137 27.84 10.44 -4.95
CA SER A 137 28.52 11.13 -6.05
C SER A 137 27.55 11.51 -7.19
N ASP A 138 26.62 10.62 -7.56
CA ASP A 138 25.59 10.92 -8.58
C ASP A 138 24.73 12.12 -8.16
N ILE A 139 24.37 12.19 -6.87
CA ILE A 139 23.53 13.25 -6.31
C ILE A 139 24.32 14.57 -6.20
N LEU A 140 25.50 14.56 -5.58
CA LEU A 140 26.32 15.76 -5.34
C LEU A 140 26.92 16.34 -6.64
N GLY A 141 27.11 15.50 -7.65
CA GLY A 141 27.52 15.86 -9.00
C GLY A 141 26.40 16.45 -9.87
N SER A 142 25.13 16.31 -9.46
CA SER A 142 23.98 16.85 -10.20
C SER A 142 23.84 18.37 -9.97
N ARG A 143 23.79 19.14 -11.06
CA ARG A 143 23.65 20.60 -11.01
C ARG A 143 22.35 21.03 -10.34
N VAL A 144 21.23 20.40 -10.69
CA VAL A 144 19.89 20.75 -10.17
C VAL A 144 19.82 20.51 -8.66
N MET A 145 20.41 19.41 -8.18
CA MET A 145 20.49 19.10 -6.75
C MET A 145 21.36 20.09 -5.98
N ARG A 146 22.47 20.52 -6.60
CA ARG A 146 23.35 21.54 -6.02
C ARG A 146 22.69 22.91 -5.97
N GLU A 147 21.94 23.30 -7.00
CA GLU A 147 21.17 24.54 -7.00
C GLU A 147 20.09 24.52 -5.91
N ALA A 148 19.47 23.36 -5.66
CA ALA A 148 18.54 23.17 -4.55
C ALA A 148 19.21 23.30 -3.16
N ALA A 149 20.53 23.13 -3.03
CA ALA A 149 21.24 23.42 -1.79
C ALA A 149 21.31 24.93 -1.47
N GLY A 150 21.14 25.80 -2.47
CA GLY A 150 20.98 27.24 -2.29
C GLY A 150 19.52 27.67 -2.10
N TRP A 151 18.57 26.73 -2.12
CA TRP A 151 17.18 27.00 -1.79
C TRP A 151 17.09 27.42 -0.31
N PRO A 152 16.27 28.43 0.06
CA PRO A 152 16.20 28.97 1.41
C PRO A 152 15.44 28.02 2.35
N VAL A 153 16.05 26.86 2.61
CA VAL A 153 15.53 25.81 3.46
C VAL A 153 16.56 25.43 4.52
N HIS A 154 16.05 24.98 5.66
CA HIS A 154 16.86 24.44 6.75
C HIS A 154 16.60 22.95 6.84
N VAL A 155 17.65 22.15 6.93
CA VAL A 155 17.52 20.69 7.05
C VAL A 155 17.89 20.27 8.46
N THR A 156 16.97 19.59 9.15
CA THR A 156 17.12 19.16 10.53
C THR A 156 16.76 17.69 10.69
N GLU A 157 17.16 17.08 11.79
CA GLU A 157 16.55 15.82 12.21
C GLU A 157 15.07 16.04 12.57
N ILE A 158 14.30 14.95 12.49
CA ILE A 158 12.90 14.92 12.95
C ILE A 158 12.88 14.62 14.44
N GLU A 159 12.16 15.44 15.20
CA GLU A 159 11.93 15.25 16.63
C GLU A 159 10.56 14.60 16.86
N ALA A 160 10.56 13.36 17.33
CA ALA A 160 9.40 12.48 17.26
C ALA A 160 8.13 12.99 17.96
N GLN A 161 8.24 13.84 18.98
CA GLN A 161 7.06 14.40 19.65
C GLN A 161 6.72 15.82 19.18
N ALA A 162 7.73 16.61 18.79
CA ALA A 162 7.54 18.02 18.43
C ALA A 162 7.07 18.19 16.98
N ASP A 163 7.37 17.23 16.10
CA ASP A 163 7.14 17.37 14.66
C ASP A 163 5.89 16.65 14.13
N LEU A 164 5.14 15.90 14.95
CA LEU A 164 4.04 15.05 14.47
C LEU A 164 3.01 15.81 13.62
N ASP A 165 2.59 16.99 14.08
CA ASP A 165 1.61 17.82 13.34
C ASP A 165 2.21 18.40 12.05
N ALA A 166 3.49 18.79 12.06
CA ALA A 166 4.19 19.30 10.89
C ALA A 166 4.44 18.20 9.84
N LEU A 167 4.76 16.97 10.27
CA LEU A 167 4.87 15.79 9.41
C LEU A 167 3.53 15.48 8.76
N LYS A 168 2.44 15.51 9.55
CA LYS A 168 1.09 15.32 9.04
C LYS A 168 0.75 16.37 7.98
N GLY A 169 1.02 17.65 8.23
CA GLY A 169 0.78 18.72 7.26
C GLY A 169 1.55 18.52 5.95
N CYS A 170 2.81 18.11 6.03
CA CYS A 170 3.63 17.78 4.86
C CYS A 170 3.11 16.55 4.10
N TYR A 171 2.71 15.50 4.83
CA TYR A 171 2.14 14.28 4.27
C TYR A 171 0.82 14.55 3.55
N ASP A 172 -0.13 15.22 4.21
CA ASP A 172 -1.44 15.57 3.64
C ASP A 172 -1.28 16.39 2.35
N ALA A 173 -0.31 17.31 2.31
CA ALA A 173 -0.01 18.09 1.12
C ALA A 173 0.56 17.22 -0.02
N PHE A 174 1.48 16.31 0.29
CA PHE A 174 2.09 15.39 -0.68
C PHE A 174 1.08 14.42 -1.30
N VAL A 175 0.15 13.88 -0.51
CA VAL A 175 -0.83 12.88 -0.99
C VAL A 175 -2.09 13.49 -1.60
N SER A 176 -2.19 14.83 -1.65
CA SER A 176 -3.42 15.54 -2.02
C SER A 176 -3.91 15.29 -3.45
N ASP A 177 -3.00 14.96 -4.36
CA ASP A 177 -3.27 14.59 -5.77
C ASP A 177 -3.05 13.08 -6.05
N LEU A 178 -2.78 12.30 -5.01
CA LEU A 178 -2.58 10.85 -5.08
C LEU A 178 -3.83 10.09 -4.60
N ASP A 179 -3.84 8.79 -4.86
CA ASP A 179 -4.91 7.89 -4.43
C ASP A 179 -4.34 6.69 -3.65
N GLY A 180 -5.21 5.91 -2.99
CA GLY A 180 -4.82 4.65 -2.34
C GLY A 180 -3.90 4.77 -1.12
N TRP A 181 -3.75 5.96 -0.54
CA TRP A 181 -2.85 6.21 0.59
C TRP A 181 -3.52 5.99 1.95
N VAL A 182 -2.72 5.70 2.98
CA VAL A 182 -3.21 5.52 4.36
C VAL A 182 -3.49 6.86 5.05
N VAL A 183 -4.67 7.01 5.62
CA VAL A 183 -5.00 8.17 6.45
C VAL A 183 -4.25 8.07 7.77
N ARG A 184 -3.43 9.07 8.05
CA ARG A 184 -2.53 9.10 9.19
C ARG A 184 -2.92 10.16 10.21
N ASP A 185 -2.76 9.80 11.47
CA ASP A 185 -2.82 10.66 12.64
C ASP A 185 -1.45 10.73 13.34
N GLY A 186 -1.36 11.48 14.46
CA GLY A 186 -0.11 11.61 15.20
C GLY A 186 0.45 10.27 15.68
N ARG A 187 -0.41 9.33 16.11
CA ARG A 187 0.00 7.99 16.54
C ARG A 187 0.60 7.19 15.38
N SER A 188 0.05 7.34 14.18
CA SER A 188 0.59 6.71 12.97
C SER A 188 2.03 7.14 12.70
N PHE A 189 2.32 8.44 12.79
CA PHE A 189 3.68 8.97 12.63
C PHE A 189 4.62 8.56 13.76
N GLU A 190 4.15 8.56 15.00
CA GLU A 190 4.93 8.08 16.15
C GLU A 190 5.37 6.63 15.93
N LEU A 191 4.45 5.74 15.54
CA LEU A 191 4.77 4.34 15.25
C LEU A 191 5.80 4.19 14.13
N ARG A 192 5.67 4.98 13.05
CA ARG A 192 6.65 4.96 11.94
C ARG A 192 8.03 5.40 12.40
N LEU A 193 8.12 6.46 13.19
CA LEU A 193 9.40 6.94 13.72
C LEU A 193 10.04 5.92 14.67
N MET A 194 9.25 5.28 15.53
CA MET A 194 9.72 4.20 16.39
C MET A 194 10.27 3.03 15.58
N GLU A 195 9.54 2.58 14.56
CA GLU A 195 9.93 1.48 13.68
C GLU A 195 11.30 1.75 13.02
N HIS A 196 11.48 2.90 12.37
CA HIS A 196 12.75 3.24 11.71
C HIS A 196 13.91 3.41 12.69
N ALA A 197 13.65 3.86 13.92
CA ALA A 197 14.68 3.94 14.96
C ALA A 197 15.22 2.55 15.37
N LEU A 198 14.43 1.48 15.23
CA LEU A 198 14.87 0.11 15.51
C LEU A 198 15.82 -0.44 14.44
N GLU A 199 15.82 0.15 13.24
CA GLU A 199 16.66 -0.25 12.10
C GLU A 199 17.94 0.60 11.97
N ASN A 200 18.46 1.12 13.10
CA ASN A 200 19.55 2.10 13.15
C ASN A 200 19.28 3.33 12.26
N GLY A 201 18.01 3.67 12.09
CA GLY A 201 17.51 4.70 11.21
C GLY A 201 17.26 6.03 11.91
N GLY A 202 16.66 6.95 11.17
CA GLY A 202 16.28 8.28 11.64
C GLY A 202 15.38 9.01 10.65
N GLY A 203 15.04 10.25 10.99
CA GLY A 203 14.27 11.14 10.12
C GLY A 203 15.04 12.40 9.79
N LEU A 204 14.98 12.83 8.53
CA LEU A 204 15.52 14.12 8.08
C LEU A 204 14.38 14.95 7.46
N ALA A 205 14.25 16.21 7.86
CA ALA A 205 13.21 17.12 7.38
C ALA A 205 13.82 18.38 6.75
N VAL A 206 13.26 18.80 5.62
CA VAL A 206 13.49 20.09 4.98
C VAL A 206 12.43 21.06 5.47
N ARG A 207 12.86 22.17 6.05
CA ARG A 207 11.99 23.19 6.64
C ARG A 207 12.09 24.52 5.91
N ARG A 208 10.96 25.20 5.78
CA ARG A 208 10.88 26.58 5.28
C ARG A 208 9.80 27.33 6.04
N ASN A 209 10.12 28.51 6.54
CA ASN A 209 9.20 29.35 7.32
C ASN A 209 8.54 28.61 8.51
N GLY A 210 9.29 27.73 9.17
CA GLY A 210 8.80 26.94 10.31
C GLY A 210 8.01 25.67 9.94
N GLU A 211 7.66 25.46 8.67
CA GLU A 211 6.94 24.27 8.20
C GLU A 211 7.90 23.20 7.66
N ILE A 212 7.54 21.93 7.85
CA ILE A 212 8.18 20.81 7.13
C ILE A 212 7.60 20.79 5.71
N ARG A 213 8.49 20.80 4.71
CA ARG A 213 8.15 20.82 3.27
C ARG A 213 8.60 19.57 2.53
N ALA A 214 9.52 18.82 3.11
CA ALA A 214 9.84 17.46 2.72
C ALA A 214 10.43 16.72 3.92
N TYR A 215 10.30 15.40 3.95
CA TYR A 215 11.02 14.57 4.90
C TYR A 215 11.31 13.18 4.32
N ALA A 216 12.33 12.53 4.87
CA ALA A 216 12.60 11.12 4.64
C ALA A 216 12.77 10.42 5.99
N LEU A 217 12.15 9.26 6.12
CA LEU A 217 12.49 8.28 7.16
C LEU A 217 13.44 7.28 6.53
N TYR A 218 14.59 7.07 7.14
CA TYR A 218 15.64 6.22 6.59
C TYR A 218 16.12 5.18 7.60
N ALA A 219 16.61 4.06 7.09
CA ALA A 219 17.31 3.01 7.79
C ALA A 219 18.72 2.84 7.22
N LEU A 220 19.67 2.43 8.07
CA LEU A 220 21.05 2.19 7.67
C LEU A 220 21.29 0.69 7.52
N GLN A 221 21.64 0.28 6.31
CA GLN A 221 22.01 -1.09 5.97
C GLN A 221 23.46 -1.13 5.48
N ASP A 222 24.04 -2.33 5.32
CA ASP A 222 25.42 -2.46 4.88
C ASP A 222 25.69 -1.64 3.61
N LYS A 223 26.49 -0.57 3.77
CA LYS A 223 26.85 0.45 2.77
C LYS A 223 25.68 1.17 2.08
N LYS A 224 24.46 1.11 2.61
CA LYS A 224 23.26 1.71 2.02
C LYS A 224 22.49 2.56 3.02
N VAL A 225 21.94 3.66 2.51
CA VAL A 225 20.85 4.39 3.18
C VAL A 225 19.58 4.04 2.43
N VAL A 226 18.64 3.38 3.09
CA VAL A 226 17.32 3.07 2.51
C VAL A 226 16.32 4.05 3.10
N CYS A 227 15.53 4.71 2.27
CA CYS A 227 14.48 5.63 2.69
C CYS A 227 13.11 5.03 2.28
N PRO A 228 12.51 4.15 3.11
CA PRO A 228 11.23 3.51 2.78
C PRO A 228 10.08 4.51 2.65
N GLU A 229 10.25 5.70 3.23
CA GLU A 229 9.29 6.79 3.17
C GLU A 229 10.00 8.10 2.80
N THR A 230 9.58 8.71 1.71
CA THR A 230 10.05 10.02 1.23
C THR A 230 8.84 10.83 0.80
N VAL A 231 8.67 12.00 1.41
CA VAL A 231 7.49 12.86 1.28
C VAL A 231 7.96 14.28 1.01
N TYR A 232 7.28 14.98 0.10
CA TYR A 232 7.69 16.32 -0.32
C TYR A 232 6.52 17.10 -0.92
N VAL A 233 6.50 18.42 -0.71
CA VAL A 233 5.46 19.27 -1.30
C VAL A 233 5.85 19.76 -2.69
N HIS A 234 7.14 20.02 -2.92
CA HIS A 234 7.66 20.41 -4.24
C HIS A 234 8.96 19.70 -4.57
N SER A 235 9.26 19.56 -5.87
CA SER A 235 10.47 18.90 -6.33
C SER A 235 11.76 19.55 -5.81
N LEU A 236 11.79 20.87 -5.60
CA LEU A 236 12.96 21.52 -5.00
C LEU A 236 13.17 21.13 -3.53
N ASP A 237 12.10 20.89 -2.78
CA ASP A 237 12.18 20.44 -1.39
C ASP A 237 12.71 18.99 -1.34
N LEU A 238 12.26 18.12 -2.26
CA LEU A 238 12.84 16.78 -2.47
C LEU A 238 14.33 16.86 -2.84
N TYR A 239 14.71 17.74 -3.76
CA TYR A 239 16.10 17.84 -4.22
C TYR A 239 17.03 18.29 -3.09
N ALA A 240 16.59 19.26 -2.29
CA ALA A 240 17.30 19.67 -1.09
C ALA A 240 17.44 18.51 -0.09
N LEU A 241 16.35 17.76 0.16
CA LEU A 241 16.35 16.60 1.07
C LEU A 241 17.38 15.55 0.62
N ILE A 242 17.30 15.10 -0.62
CA ILE A 242 18.19 14.05 -1.17
C ILE A 242 19.65 14.52 -1.22
N TRP A 243 19.90 15.80 -1.55
CA TRP A 243 21.25 16.36 -1.51
C TRP A 243 21.84 16.37 -0.10
N HIS A 244 21.06 16.72 0.92
CA HIS A 244 21.52 16.71 2.32
C HIS A 244 21.74 15.28 2.83
N LEU A 245 20.88 14.32 2.45
CA LEU A 245 21.13 12.90 2.70
C LEU A 245 22.46 12.44 2.09
N ALA A 246 22.74 12.80 0.82
CA ALA A 246 23.99 12.48 0.14
C ALA A 246 25.23 13.08 0.82
N ARG A 247 25.12 14.28 1.39
CA ARG A 247 26.22 14.88 2.18
C ARG A 247 26.44 14.18 3.50
N ARG A 248 25.35 13.90 4.22
CA ARG A 248 25.41 13.26 5.54
C ARG A 248 25.99 11.85 5.45
N PHE A 249 25.66 11.15 4.38
CA PHE A 249 26.05 9.76 4.14
C PHE A 249 26.99 9.63 2.95
N SER A 250 27.94 10.55 2.78
CA SER A 250 28.85 10.59 1.63
C SER A 250 29.75 9.35 1.51
N GLN A 251 29.94 8.61 2.60
CA GLN A 251 30.69 7.36 2.67
C GLN A 251 29.90 6.12 2.22
N MET A 252 28.57 6.24 2.07
CA MET A 252 27.73 5.12 1.64
C MET A 252 27.84 4.90 0.14
N GLU A 253 27.65 3.65 -0.30
CA GLU A 253 27.69 3.31 -1.72
C GLU A 253 26.38 3.69 -2.43
N THR A 254 25.24 3.57 -1.75
CA THR A 254 23.92 3.83 -2.33
C THR A 254 22.99 4.53 -1.35
N ILE A 255 22.21 5.47 -1.87
CA ILE A 255 21.02 6.05 -1.26
C ILE A 255 19.83 5.58 -2.10
N GLU A 256 18.92 4.87 -1.45
CA GLU A 256 17.71 4.34 -2.03
C GLU A 256 16.50 5.10 -1.48
N PHE A 257 15.61 5.55 -2.35
CA PHE A 257 14.36 6.22 -1.96
C PHE A 257 13.30 6.05 -3.04
N ALA A 258 12.04 6.14 -2.65
CA ALA A 258 10.92 6.01 -3.56
C ALA A 258 10.17 7.34 -3.76
N THR A 259 9.59 7.52 -4.93
CA THR A 259 8.67 8.63 -5.27
C THR A 259 7.46 8.06 -6.02
N PRO A 260 6.36 8.82 -6.18
CA PRO A 260 5.29 8.43 -7.10
C PRO A 260 5.83 8.26 -8.52
N VAL A 261 5.25 7.34 -9.30
CA VAL A 261 5.68 7.08 -10.70
C VAL A 261 5.55 8.30 -11.61
N SER A 262 4.69 9.25 -11.23
CA SER A 262 4.48 10.54 -11.89
C SER A 262 5.61 11.54 -11.65
N ASP A 263 6.49 11.33 -10.67
CA ASP A 263 7.58 12.26 -10.38
C ASP A 263 8.55 12.40 -11.57
N THR A 264 9.25 13.54 -11.66
CA THR A 264 10.09 13.89 -12.81
C THR A 264 11.59 13.91 -12.51
N LEU A 265 12.01 13.53 -11.31
CA LEU A 265 13.41 13.55 -10.86
C LEU A 265 14.37 12.86 -11.84
N ARG A 266 13.98 11.71 -12.38
CA ARG A 266 14.81 10.93 -13.33
C ARG A 266 15.24 11.73 -14.57
N HIS A 267 14.47 12.75 -14.96
CA HIS A 267 14.76 13.63 -16.10
C HIS A 267 15.68 14.81 -15.75
N ARG A 268 15.98 15.00 -14.45
CA ARG A 268 16.78 16.13 -13.94
C ARG A 268 18.20 15.74 -13.53
N LEU A 269 18.51 14.44 -13.48
CA LEU A 269 19.85 13.97 -13.18
C LEU A 269 20.78 14.08 -14.39
N LYS A 270 22.07 14.21 -14.11
CA LYS A 270 23.12 14.26 -15.14
C LYS A 270 23.17 12.96 -15.97
N ASP A 271 23.02 11.82 -15.31
CA ASP A 271 22.82 10.50 -15.94
C ASP A 271 21.83 9.68 -15.10
N GLY A 272 20.64 9.45 -15.64
CA GLY A 272 19.58 8.67 -14.97
C GLY A 272 19.54 7.19 -15.36
N ARG A 273 20.43 6.74 -16.27
CA ARG A 273 20.38 5.36 -16.79
C ARG A 273 20.71 4.35 -15.70
N ALA A 274 19.93 3.27 -15.62
CA ALA A 274 20.07 2.21 -14.62
C ALA A 274 20.08 2.71 -13.15
N ARG A 275 19.42 3.84 -12.88
CA ARG A 275 19.27 4.43 -11.55
C ARG A 275 17.83 4.44 -11.03
N PHE A 276 16.85 4.22 -11.90
CA PHE A 276 15.43 4.29 -11.59
C PHE A 276 14.71 3.03 -12.05
N PHE A 277 13.82 2.54 -11.20
CA PHE A 277 13.06 1.31 -11.41
C PHE A 277 11.61 1.57 -11.03
N ILE A 278 10.67 1.06 -11.83
CA ILE A 278 9.28 0.96 -11.39
C ILE A 278 9.19 -0.33 -10.59
N GLU A 279 8.84 -0.19 -9.32
CA GLU A 279 8.68 -1.28 -8.38
C GLU A 279 7.19 -1.51 -8.12
N PRO A 280 6.63 -2.67 -8.50
CA PRO A 280 5.39 -3.17 -7.91
C PRO A 280 5.55 -3.22 -6.39
N PHE A 281 4.66 -2.58 -5.65
CA PHE A 281 4.88 -2.39 -4.22
C PHE A 281 3.92 -3.22 -3.37
N ASP A 282 2.67 -2.79 -3.21
CA ASP A 282 1.68 -3.52 -2.42
C ASP A 282 0.64 -4.22 -3.30
N MET A 283 -0.07 -5.17 -2.70
CA MET A 283 -1.22 -5.80 -3.32
C MET A 283 -2.50 -5.45 -2.57
N MET A 284 -3.57 -5.23 -3.32
CA MET A 284 -4.91 -4.99 -2.81
C MET A 284 -5.86 -6.11 -3.27
N ARG A 285 -6.86 -6.42 -2.43
CA ARG A 285 -8.02 -7.24 -2.77
C ARG A 285 -9.30 -6.49 -2.39
N ILE A 286 -10.29 -6.57 -3.27
CA ILE A 286 -11.66 -6.18 -2.96
C ILE A 286 -12.29 -7.28 -2.10
N VAL A 287 -12.68 -6.94 -0.88
CA VAL A 287 -13.35 -7.86 0.05
C VAL A 287 -14.84 -7.93 -0.24
N ASP A 288 -15.52 -6.79 -0.37
CA ASP A 288 -16.94 -6.70 -0.73
C ASP A 288 -17.12 -5.71 -1.88
N LEU A 289 -17.35 -6.25 -3.09
CA LEU A 289 -17.42 -5.46 -4.33
C LEU A 289 -18.59 -4.48 -4.32
N LYS A 290 -19.76 -4.94 -3.87
CA LYS A 290 -20.95 -4.09 -3.84
C LYS A 290 -20.72 -2.92 -2.90
N ALA A 291 -20.37 -3.22 -1.64
CA ALA A 291 -20.17 -2.19 -0.63
C ALA A 291 -19.03 -1.24 -1.01
N LEU A 292 -17.97 -1.76 -1.65
CA LEU A 292 -16.89 -0.91 -2.16
C LEU A 292 -17.41 0.07 -3.21
N LEU A 293 -18.00 -0.43 -4.30
CA LEU A 293 -18.43 0.41 -5.42
C LEU A 293 -19.46 1.46 -5.00
N GLU A 294 -20.41 1.12 -4.13
CA GLU A 294 -21.39 2.06 -3.60
C GLU A 294 -20.77 3.13 -2.68
N ALA A 295 -19.60 2.84 -2.09
CA ALA A 295 -18.88 3.76 -1.23
C ALA A 295 -17.95 4.73 -1.98
N LEU A 296 -17.56 4.48 -3.23
CA LEU A 296 -16.62 5.34 -3.98
C LEU A 296 -17.27 6.64 -4.47
N CYS A 297 -16.44 7.62 -4.82
CA CYS A 297 -16.86 8.75 -5.65
C CYS A 297 -16.49 8.48 -7.11
N PHE A 298 -17.44 8.69 -8.00
CA PHE A 298 -17.25 8.63 -9.45
C PHE A 298 -17.08 10.04 -10.02
N PRO A 299 -16.41 10.19 -11.18
CA PRO A 299 -16.26 11.50 -11.82
C PRO A 299 -17.61 12.17 -12.10
N GLN A 300 -17.67 13.49 -11.87
CA GLN A 300 -18.88 14.27 -12.13
C GLN A 300 -19.21 14.25 -13.63
N GLY A 301 -20.51 14.16 -13.96
CA GLY A 301 -20.99 14.11 -15.34
C GLY A 301 -20.94 12.71 -15.99
N VAL A 302 -20.29 11.73 -15.38
CA VAL A 302 -20.36 10.34 -15.84
C VAL A 302 -21.72 9.75 -15.45
N LYS A 303 -22.43 9.22 -16.45
CA LYS A 303 -23.70 8.51 -16.28
C LYS A 303 -23.70 7.24 -17.12
N GLY A 304 -23.94 6.10 -16.50
CA GLY A 304 -23.88 4.81 -17.19
C GLY A 304 -24.44 3.65 -16.40
N ALA A 305 -24.71 2.55 -17.10
CA ALA A 305 -25.22 1.32 -16.53
C ALA A 305 -24.54 0.11 -17.18
N TRP A 306 -23.84 -0.69 -16.38
CA TRP A 306 -23.03 -1.81 -16.85
C TRP A 306 -23.32 -3.06 -16.04
N VAL A 307 -23.45 -4.19 -16.72
CA VAL A 307 -23.52 -5.51 -16.06
C VAL A 307 -22.12 -6.11 -16.06
N LEU A 308 -21.51 -6.20 -14.88
CA LEU A 308 -20.21 -6.82 -14.65
C LEU A 308 -20.40 -8.28 -14.25
N GLU A 309 -19.77 -9.21 -14.94
CA GLU A 309 -19.59 -10.59 -14.48
C GLU A 309 -18.22 -10.72 -13.82
N ILE A 310 -18.22 -10.97 -12.52
CA ILE A 310 -17.04 -11.03 -11.67
C ILE A 310 -16.81 -12.48 -11.27
N ARG A 311 -15.56 -12.91 -11.41
CA ARG A 311 -15.09 -14.21 -10.91
C ARG A 311 -14.30 -14.02 -9.63
N ASP A 312 -14.79 -14.58 -8.53
CA ASP A 312 -14.15 -14.60 -7.22
C ASP A 312 -14.44 -15.93 -6.47
N PRO A 313 -13.65 -16.99 -6.73
CA PRO A 313 -13.89 -18.31 -6.13
C PRO A 313 -13.64 -18.36 -4.61
N HIS A 314 -13.18 -17.28 -4.00
CA HIS A 314 -12.80 -17.23 -2.57
C HIS A 314 -13.71 -16.34 -1.72
N ALA A 315 -14.51 -15.48 -2.35
CA ALA A 315 -15.56 -14.71 -1.71
C ALA A 315 -16.84 -14.82 -2.55
N PRO A 316 -17.70 -15.83 -2.29
CA PRO A 316 -18.87 -16.11 -3.13
C PRO A 316 -19.86 -14.94 -3.26
N TRP A 317 -19.84 -13.99 -2.32
CA TRP A 317 -20.66 -12.77 -2.39
C TRP A 317 -20.18 -11.76 -3.45
N ASN A 318 -18.96 -11.91 -3.97
CA ASN A 318 -18.44 -11.14 -5.09
C ASN A 318 -18.54 -11.89 -6.42
N ASP A 319 -18.84 -13.21 -6.41
CA ASP A 319 -18.91 -14.03 -7.62
C ASP A 319 -20.29 -13.93 -8.27
N GLY A 320 -20.34 -13.64 -9.57
CA GLY A 320 -21.58 -13.54 -10.32
C GLY A 320 -21.74 -12.20 -11.05
N ARG A 321 -22.99 -11.82 -11.32
CA ARG A 321 -23.31 -10.65 -12.17
C ARG A 321 -23.94 -9.52 -11.38
N PHE A 322 -23.40 -8.32 -11.60
CA PHE A 322 -23.78 -7.11 -10.89
C PHE A 322 -24.11 -6.00 -11.90
N LEU A 323 -25.30 -5.43 -11.79
CA LEU A 323 -25.65 -4.20 -12.48
C LEU A 323 -25.16 -3.01 -11.67
N VAL A 324 -24.16 -2.31 -12.20
CA VAL A 324 -23.60 -1.08 -11.65
C VAL A 324 -24.19 0.08 -12.42
N ARG A 325 -24.96 0.93 -11.74
CA ARG A 325 -25.44 2.21 -12.29
C ARG A 325 -24.68 3.34 -11.63
N VAL A 326 -24.07 4.20 -12.44
CA VAL A 326 -23.40 5.43 -11.98
C VAL A 326 -24.22 6.63 -12.45
N ASP A 327 -24.52 7.53 -11.52
CA ASP A 327 -25.17 8.82 -11.78
C ASP A 327 -24.75 9.82 -10.69
N GLU A 328 -24.59 11.09 -11.05
CA GLU A 328 -24.23 12.18 -10.11
C GLU A 328 -23.05 11.85 -9.17
N GLY A 329 -22.04 11.15 -9.68
CA GLY A 329 -20.82 10.79 -8.93
C GLY A 329 -21.00 9.66 -7.90
N ARG A 330 -22.13 8.95 -7.92
CA ARG A 330 -22.42 7.81 -7.03
C ARG A 330 -22.78 6.57 -7.83
N ALA A 331 -22.57 5.41 -7.23
CA ALA A 331 -23.02 4.13 -7.79
C ALA A 331 -24.11 3.48 -6.94
N SER A 332 -25.02 2.75 -7.61
CA SER A 332 -25.87 1.73 -7.01
C SER A 332 -25.52 0.37 -7.63
N VAL A 333 -25.44 -0.68 -6.81
CA VAL A 333 -25.03 -2.01 -7.28
C VAL A 333 -26.03 -3.09 -6.84
N GLU A 334 -26.55 -3.85 -7.81
CA GLU A 334 -27.49 -4.93 -7.56
C GLU A 334 -27.10 -6.21 -8.31
N SER A 335 -27.34 -7.37 -7.70
CA SER A 335 -27.20 -8.65 -8.41
C SER A 335 -28.24 -8.75 -9.52
N THR A 336 -27.86 -9.32 -10.66
CA THR A 336 -28.75 -9.43 -11.83
C THR A 336 -28.52 -10.73 -12.60
N ALA A 337 -29.54 -11.23 -13.28
CA ALA A 337 -29.42 -12.34 -14.23
C ALA A 337 -29.12 -11.87 -15.66
N SER A 338 -29.12 -10.56 -15.90
CA SER A 338 -28.93 -9.98 -17.24
C SER A 338 -27.59 -10.38 -17.86
N PRO A 339 -27.47 -10.42 -19.20
CA PRO A 339 -26.19 -10.66 -19.87
C PRO A 339 -25.14 -9.62 -19.48
N ALA A 340 -23.91 -10.08 -19.25
CA ALA A 340 -22.80 -9.20 -18.88
C ALA A 340 -22.30 -8.39 -20.07
N CYS A 341 -22.02 -7.11 -19.85
CA CYS A 341 -21.29 -6.29 -20.83
C CYS A 341 -19.78 -6.39 -20.65
N PHE A 342 -19.33 -6.69 -19.42
CA PHE A 342 -17.93 -6.94 -19.09
C PHE A 342 -17.78 -8.21 -18.25
N THR A 343 -16.75 -9.00 -18.53
CA THR A 343 -16.36 -10.15 -17.69
C THR A 343 -14.90 -10.01 -17.27
N LEU A 344 -14.63 -10.12 -15.97
CA LEU A 344 -13.30 -9.99 -15.39
C LEU A 344 -13.21 -10.70 -14.03
N SER A 345 -11.99 -10.92 -13.54
CA SER A 345 -11.76 -11.45 -12.19
C SER A 345 -11.72 -10.33 -11.15
N ILE A 346 -11.91 -10.68 -9.86
CA ILE A 346 -11.87 -9.70 -8.77
C ILE A 346 -10.53 -8.97 -8.66
N ASP A 347 -9.42 -9.64 -8.96
CA ASP A 347 -8.08 -9.06 -9.01
C ASP A 347 -7.94 -8.02 -10.11
N ALA A 348 -8.49 -8.28 -11.30
CA ALA A 348 -8.49 -7.30 -12.39
C ALA A 348 -9.38 -6.09 -12.03
N MET A 349 -10.52 -6.33 -11.36
CA MET A 349 -11.36 -5.26 -10.86
C MET A 349 -10.66 -4.43 -9.77
N ALA A 350 -9.84 -5.05 -8.91
CA ALA A 350 -9.04 -4.34 -7.91
C ALA A 350 -8.09 -3.32 -8.56
N GLN A 351 -7.39 -3.70 -9.64
CA GLN A 351 -6.50 -2.79 -10.37
C GLN A 351 -7.23 -1.64 -11.08
N ILE A 352 -8.42 -1.90 -11.62
CA ILE A 352 -9.28 -0.85 -12.20
C ILE A 352 -9.75 0.10 -11.10
N VAL A 353 -10.23 -0.44 -9.98
CA VAL A 353 -10.77 0.35 -8.87
C VAL A 353 -9.69 1.17 -8.19
N CYS A 354 -8.48 0.64 -7.97
CA CYS A 354 -7.40 1.46 -7.43
C CYS A 354 -6.96 2.55 -8.41
N GLY A 355 -7.13 2.32 -9.72
CA GLY A 355 -6.76 3.25 -10.79
C GLY A 355 -5.38 3.00 -11.38
N LEU A 356 -4.68 1.94 -10.97
CA LEU A 356 -3.37 1.57 -11.50
C LEU A 356 -3.44 1.13 -12.97
N VAL A 357 -4.43 0.29 -13.31
CA VAL A 357 -4.57 -0.24 -14.68
C VAL A 357 -5.94 0.16 -15.25
N PRO A 358 -5.96 1.03 -16.27
CA PRO A 358 -7.22 1.48 -16.86
C PRO A 358 -7.98 0.32 -17.56
N PRO A 359 -9.33 0.37 -17.60
CA PRO A 359 -10.15 -0.62 -18.33
C PRO A 359 -9.70 -0.93 -19.76
N LEU A 360 -9.29 0.06 -20.54
CA LEU A 360 -8.76 -0.12 -21.90
C LEU A 360 -7.49 -0.98 -21.91
N SER A 361 -6.58 -0.77 -20.96
CA SER A 361 -5.36 -1.58 -20.81
C SER A 361 -5.70 -3.01 -20.38
N MET A 362 -6.67 -3.18 -19.48
CA MET A 362 -7.19 -4.50 -19.08
C MET A 362 -7.79 -5.28 -20.24
N ALA A 363 -8.50 -4.58 -21.14
CA ALA A 363 -9.04 -5.18 -22.34
C ALA A 363 -7.93 -5.62 -23.31
N ARG A 364 -6.90 -4.80 -23.51
CA ARG A 364 -5.75 -5.10 -24.37
C ARG A 364 -4.99 -6.34 -23.92
N CYS A 365 -4.82 -6.54 -22.62
CA CYS A 365 -4.20 -7.75 -22.06
C CYS A 365 -5.18 -8.92 -21.85
N ARG A 366 -6.43 -8.80 -22.32
CA ARG A 366 -7.50 -9.82 -22.24
C ARG A 366 -7.92 -10.21 -20.82
N ARG A 367 -7.62 -9.39 -19.81
CA ARG A 367 -8.10 -9.55 -18.43
C ARG A 367 -9.51 -8.99 -18.23
N LEU A 368 -9.94 -8.08 -19.09
CA LEU A 368 -11.33 -7.62 -19.20
C LEU A 368 -11.86 -8.02 -20.58
N ARG A 369 -12.90 -8.86 -20.61
CA ARG A 369 -13.67 -9.11 -21.84
C ARG A 369 -14.82 -8.12 -21.92
N TYR A 370 -15.11 -7.64 -23.12
CA TYR A 370 -16.18 -6.68 -23.38
C TYR A 370 -16.98 -7.08 -24.62
N GLY A 371 -18.26 -6.70 -24.65
CA GLY A 371 -19.13 -6.89 -25.82
C GLY A 371 -19.00 -5.76 -26.84
N GLU A 372 -19.14 -4.51 -26.38
CA GLU A 372 -19.15 -3.32 -27.25
C GLU A 372 -18.04 -2.35 -26.85
N TYR A 373 -17.27 -1.88 -27.83
CA TYR A 373 -16.13 -0.98 -27.59
C TYR A 373 -16.57 0.41 -27.10
N SER A 374 -17.69 0.94 -27.59
CA SER A 374 -18.24 2.22 -27.13
C SER A 374 -18.57 2.20 -25.62
N ARG A 375 -19.09 1.08 -25.12
CA ARG A 375 -19.33 0.89 -23.68
C ARG A 375 -18.04 0.81 -22.88
N LEU A 376 -16.97 0.23 -23.44
CA LEU A 376 -15.66 0.20 -22.79
C LEU A 376 -15.08 1.61 -22.61
N LEU A 377 -15.26 2.50 -23.58
CA LEU A 377 -14.86 3.91 -23.45
C LEU A 377 -15.64 4.62 -22.34
N GLN A 378 -16.94 4.40 -22.22
CA GLN A 378 -17.74 4.94 -21.10
C GLN A 378 -17.33 4.36 -19.75
N PHE A 379 -16.92 3.09 -19.70
CA PHE A 379 -16.46 2.45 -18.48
C PHE A 379 -15.07 2.98 -18.04
N GLU A 380 -14.19 3.29 -19.00
CA GLU A 380 -12.93 4.01 -18.77
C GLU A 380 -13.18 5.37 -18.10
N GLU A 381 -14.18 6.14 -18.58
CA GLU A 381 -14.54 7.44 -17.99
C GLU A 381 -15.05 7.31 -16.54
N ALA A 382 -15.72 6.20 -16.20
CA ALA A 382 -16.18 5.93 -14.83
C ALA A 382 -15.05 5.53 -13.87
N PHE A 383 -13.99 4.90 -14.40
CA PHE A 383 -12.84 4.44 -13.64
C PHE A 383 -11.55 5.01 -14.23
N PRO A 384 -11.35 6.34 -14.16
CA PRO A 384 -10.15 6.95 -14.69
C PRO A 384 -8.92 6.43 -13.94
N ALA A 385 -7.79 6.41 -14.65
CA ALA A 385 -6.49 6.13 -14.06
C ALA A 385 -6.18 7.13 -12.94
N SER A 386 -5.45 6.67 -11.93
CA SER A 386 -4.93 7.48 -10.84
C SER A 386 -3.49 7.07 -10.54
N VAL A 387 -2.89 7.66 -9.50
CA VAL A 387 -1.58 7.24 -9.00
C VAL A 387 -1.76 6.69 -7.59
N PRO A 388 -2.03 5.38 -7.44
CA PRO A 388 -2.06 4.74 -6.13
C PRO A 388 -0.68 4.81 -5.50
N TYR A 389 -0.61 5.29 -4.26
CA TYR A 389 0.65 5.43 -3.55
C TYR A 389 0.46 5.21 -2.07
N ILE A 390 1.16 4.23 -1.52
CA ILE A 390 1.07 3.84 -0.12
C ILE A 390 2.48 3.61 0.41
N PHE A 391 2.72 3.81 1.72
CA PHE A 391 4.02 3.63 2.37
C PHE A 391 4.14 2.33 3.17
N GLU A 392 3.03 1.84 3.68
CA GLU A 392 2.92 0.80 4.69
C GLU A 392 3.43 -0.56 4.16
N MET A 393 4.44 -1.08 4.86
CA MET A 393 5.00 -2.41 4.72
C MET A 393 5.34 -2.90 6.12
N TYR A 394 5.18 -4.21 6.34
CA TYR A 394 5.46 -4.90 7.60
C TYR A 394 6.06 -6.25 7.33
#